data_AF-A0A7C1BJ48-F1
#
_entry.id   AF-A0A7C1BJ48-F1
#
_cell.length_a   1.000
_cell.length_b   1.000
_cell.length_c   1.000
_cell.angle_alpha   90.00
_cell.angle_beta   90.00
_cell.angle_gamma   90.00
#
_symmetry.space_group_name_H-M   'P 1'
#
loop_
_entity.id
_entity.type
_entity.pdbx_description
1 polymer ?
#
loop_
_entity_poly.entity_id
_entity_poly.type
_entity_poly.pdbx_seq_one_letter_code
_entity_poly.pdbx_strand_id
1 'polypeptide(L)' 'MKITFWLLDVNYEVKNHKPEIWLWGVDSSGNRVLVIDRNFLSYFYVVVEDHADPVKVAKGIEAEKAKYG' A
#
# COMPACT_ATOMS: atom_id res chain seq x y z
N MET A 1 -1.21 13.55 -15.50
CA MET A 1 -2.13 12.88 -16.45
C MET A 1 -3.39 12.50 -15.69
N LYS A 2 -4.58 12.63 -16.30
CA LYS A 2 -5.86 12.24 -15.70
C LYS A 2 -6.50 11.20 -16.63
N ILE A 3 -7.00 10.12 -16.07
CA ILE A 3 -7.68 9.04 -16.80
C ILE A 3 -8.99 8.71 -16.09
N THR A 4 -10.03 8.43 -16.88
CA THR A 4 -11.30 7.91 -16.38
C THR A 4 -11.45 6.50 -16.91
N PHE A 5 -11.68 5.55 -16.01
CA PHE A 5 -11.81 4.13 -16.34
C PHE A 5 -12.67 3.44 -15.28
N TRP A 6 -13.27 2.29 -15.61
CA TRP A 6 -13.96 1.43 -14.66
C TRP A 6 -12.96 0.44 -14.07
N LEU A 7 -12.80 0.48 -12.76
CA LEU A 7 -11.96 -0.47 -12.03
C LEU A 7 -12.62 -1.86 -12.05
N LEU A 8 -11.84 -2.87 -12.40
CA LEU A 8 -12.28 -4.27 -12.48
C LEU A 8 -11.62 -5.14 -11.40
N ASP A 9 -10.33 -4.93 -11.14
CA ASP A 9 -9.60 -5.69 -10.12
C ASP A 9 -8.42 -4.87 -9.57
N VAL A 10 -7.93 -5.25 -8.39
CA VAL A 10 -6.80 -4.64 -7.71
C VAL A 10 -5.83 -5.71 -7.21
N ASN A 11 -4.54 -5.53 -7.47
CA ASN A 11 -3.49 -6.38 -6.90
C ASN A 11 -2.45 -5.55 -6.13
N TYR A 12 -1.91 -6.14 -5.06
CA TYR A 12 -0.72 -5.67 -4.38
C TYR A 12 0.49 -6.47 -4.88
N GLU A 13 1.49 -5.78 -5.41
CA GLU A 13 2.72 -6.36 -5.93
C GLU A 13 3.92 -5.78 -5.17
N VAL A 14 4.97 -6.57 -5.00
CA VAL A 14 6.27 -6.08 -4.52
C VAL A 14 7.29 -6.24 -5.64
N LYS A 15 7.70 -5.11 -6.23
CA LYS A 15 8.69 -5.08 -7.32
C LYS A 15 9.90 -4.27 -6.86
N ASN A 16 11.10 -4.84 -6.97
CA ASN A 16 12.35 -4.20 -6.55
C ASN A 16 12.27 -3.60 -5.12
N HIS A 17 11.70 -4.38 -4.19
CA HIS A 17 11.46 -3.98 -2.79
C HIS A 17 10.54 -2.76 -2.59
N LYS A 18 9.76 -2.38 -3.61
CA LYS A 18 8.78 -1.30 -3.53
C LYS A 18 7.36 -1.86 -3.66
N PRO A 19 6.43 -1.45 -2.80
CA PRO A 19 5.02 -1.79 -2.95
C PRO A 19 4.45 -1.08 -4.18
N GLU A 20 3.70 -1.83 -4.97
CA GLU A 20 2.91 -1.31 -6.09
C GLU A 20 1.45 -1.75 -5.95
N ILE A 21 0.52 -0.83 -6.16
CA ILE A 21 -0.91 -1.13 -6.28
C ILE A 21 -1.27 -1.10 -7.76
N TRP A 22 -1.68 -2.24 -8.28
CA TRP A 22 -2.06 -2.42 -9.68
C TRP A 22 -3.57 -2.35 -9.79
N LEU A 23 -4.06 -1.36 -10.54
CA LEU A 23 -5.48 -1.09 -10.75
C LEU A 23 -5.82 -1.47 -12.20
N TRP A 24 -6.53 -2.57 -12.39
CA TRP A 24 -6.94 -3.05 -13.69
C TRP A 24 -8.31 -2.52 -14.06
N GLY A 25 -8.51 -2.18 -15.32
CA GLY A 25 -9.83 -1.75 -15.75
C GLY A 25 -10.00 -1.56 -17.24
N VAL A 26 -11.09 -0.88 -17.60
CA VAL A 26 -11.41 -0.52 -18.98
C VAL A 26 -11.74 0.96 -19.09
N ASP A 27 -11.29 1.64 -20.15
CA ASP A 27 -11.63 3.05 -20.41
C ASP A 27 -12.97 3.22 -21.15
N SER A 28 -13.40 4.47 -21.37
CA SER A 28 -14.64 4.82 -22.09
C SER A 28 -14.73 4.31 -23.53
N SER A 29 -13.58 3.95 -24.12
CA SER A 29 -13.49 3.42 -25.47
C SER A 29 -13.43 1.89 -25.50
N GLY A 30 -13.49 1.24 -24.32
CA GLY A 30 -13.40 -0.21 -24.16
C GLY A 30 -11.97 -0.75 -24.17
N ASN A 31 -10.94 0.11 -24.12
CA ASN A 31 -9.56 -0.35 -24.04
C ASN A 31 -9.24 -0.85 -22.64
N ARG A 32 -8.39 -1.87 -22.54
CA ARG A 32 -7.86 -2.35 -21.26
C ARG A 32 -6.82 -1.37 -20.72
N VAL A 33 -6.94 -1.04 -19.45
CA VAL A 33 -6.08 -0.09 -18.73
C VAL A 33 -5.46 -0.77 -17.52
N LEU A 34 -4.18 -0.49 -17.28
CA LEU A 34 -3.48 -0.77 -16.02
C LEU A 34 -2.89 0.53 -15.48
N VAL A 35 -3.29 0.92 -14.27
CA VAL A 35 -2.66 2.01 -13.52
C VAL A 35 -1.83 1.40 -12.38
N ILE A 36 -0.56 1.77 -12.29
CA ILE A 36 0.36 1.32 -11.24
C ILE A 36 0.64 2.49 -10.30
N ASP A 37 0.16 2.41 -9.06
CA ASP A 37 0.53 3.34 -7.99
C ASP A 37 1.75 2.80 -7.23
N ARG A 38 2.80 3.60 -7.17
CA ARG A 38 4.08 3.29 -6.50
C ARG A 38 4.29 4.11 -5.22
N ASN A 39 3.33 4.95 -4.87
CA ASN A 39 3.41 5.83 -3.70
C ASN A 39 2.55 5.32 -2.54
N PHE A 40 2.02 4.11 -2.66
CA PHE A 40 1.25 3.49 -1.59
C PHE A 40 2.15 3.25 -0.37
N LEU A 41 1.83 3.94 0.73
CA LEU A 41 2.49 3.74 2.01
C LEU A 41 1.86 2.53 2.68
N SER A 42 2.61 1.44 2.78
CA SER A 42 2.16 0.26 3.54
C SER A 42 2.01 0.61 5.02
N TYR A 43 0.90 0.19 5.60
CA TYR A 43 0.60 0.32 7.02
C TYR A 43 -0.06 -0.94 7.54
N PHE A 44 0.02 -1.15 8.84
CA PHE A 44 -0.63 -2.24 9.53
C PHE A 44 -1.13 -1.75 10.89
N TYR A 45 -2.08 -2.49 11.46
CA TYR A 45 -2.56 -2.25 12.81
C TYR A 45 -1.91 -3.24 13.77
N VAL A 46 -1.66 -2.79 14.99
CA VAL A 46 -1.15 -3.63 16.07
C VAL A 46 -2.18 -3.68 17.17
N VAL A 47 -2.58 -4.89 17.54
CA VAL A 47 -3.32 -5.13 18.78
C VAL A 47 -2.29 -5.26 19.89
N VAL A 48 -2.34 -4.35 20.86
CA VAL A 48 -1.43 -4.34 22.00
C VAL A 48 -2.07 -5.03 23.19
N GLU A 49 -1.25 -5.55 24.11
CA GLU A 49 -1.74 -6.09 25.38
C GLU A 49 -2.46 -5.02 26.21
N ASP A 50 -3.43 -5.41 27.03
CA ASP A 50 -4.33 -4.50 27.77
C ASP A 50 -3.61 -3.44 28.63
N HIS A 51 -2.38 -3.73 29.06
CA HIS A 51 -1.58 -2.85 29.92
C HIS A 51 -0.38 -2.22 29.21
N ALA A 52 -0.22 -2.49 27.91
CA ALA A 52 0.85 -1.92 27.12
C ALA A 52 0.52 -0.46 26.74
N ASP A 53 1.52 0.42 26.78
CA ASP A 53 1.42 1.79 26.29
C ASP A 53 1.57 1.79 24.75
N PRO A 54 0.50 2.13 23.98
CA PRO A 54 0.54 2.09 22.52
C PRO A 54 1.61 3.02 21.92
N VAL A 55 1.91 4.15 22.59
CA VAL A 55 2.92 5.11 22.11
C VAL A 55 4.32 4.52 22.24
N LYS A 56 4.60 3.79 23.32
CA LYS A 56 5.89 3.08 23.48
C LYS A 56 6.04 1.97 22.46
N VAL A 57 4.99 1.19 22.21
CA VAL A 57 4.99 0.14 21.18
C VAL A 57 5.26 0.72 19.80
N ALA A 58 4.56 1.80 19.41
CA ALA A 58 4.76 2.47 18.13
C ALA A 58 6.21 2.99 17.97
N LYS A 59 6.78 3.61 19.01
CA LYS A 59 8.19 4.05 18.98
C LYS A 59 9.17 2.89 18.83
N GLY A 60 8.89 1.75 19.47
CA GLY A 60 9.71 0.54 19.32
C GLY A 60 9.69 0.01 17.89
N ILE A 61 8.52 -0.02 17.25
CA ILE A 61 8.38 -0.44 15.84
C ILE A 61 9.15 0.51 14.90
N GLU A 62 9.05 1.82 15.08
CA GLU A 62 9.79 2.79 14.26
C GLU A 62 11.30 2.67 14.45
N ALA A 63 11.77 2.45 15.68
CA ALA A 63 13.19 2.21 15.95
C ALA A 63 13.70 0.91 15.31
N GLU A 64 12.86 -0.14 15.27
CA GLU A 64 13.22 -1.40 14.62
C GLU A 64 13.26 -1.26 13.10
N LYS A 65 12.30 -0.55 12.51
CA LYS A 65 12.26 -0.24 11.08
C LYS A 65 13.53 0.45 10.58
N ALA A 66 14.11 1.35 11.38
CA ALA A 66 15.35 2.06 11.04
C ALA A 66 16.57 1.11 10.86
N LYS A 67 16.50 -0.14 11.32
CA LYS A 67 17.55 -1.15 11.12
C LYS A 67 17.49 -1.85 9.77
N TYR A 68 16.34 -1.76 9.08
CA TYR A 68 16.05 -2.49 7.84
C TYR A 68 15.77 -1.58 6.64
N GLY A 69 15.73 -0.26 6.83
CA GLY A 69 15.59 0.75 5.78
C GLY A 69 16.95 1.25 5.30
#